data_AF-W7K1J5-F1
#
_entry.id   AF-W7K1J5-F1
#
_cell.length_a   1.000
_cell.length_b   1.000
_cell.length_c   1.000
_cell.angle_alpha   90.00
_cell.angle_beta   90.00
_cell.angle_gamma   90.00
#
_symmetry.space_group_name_H-M   'P 1'
#
loop_
_entity.id
_entity.type
_entity.pdbx_description
1 polymer ?
#
loop_
_entity_poly.entity_id
_entity_poly.type
_entity_poly.pdbx_seq_one_letter_code
_entity_poly.pdbx_strand_id
1 'polypeptide(L)'
;MDEYILLIFFIAYLFISGIIGTRLIIIYSHKEENNRLVYIIIKCFIIIGYILSWTIILLVPIDVYYNTYKDIEKYIDIFKLFRICYWFSILYIFMLTPVMFIIYSESDRKIYTLNKHHTKIKKQNKGKNNNPQNNGNIINDGNIINHDNITNDDNITNNYYYYNKMTYKIIYKKIIPITLSFLLSSICFLYFTFLYLKKLNLNLNAQECALWYNYIKDIYKKNFLIYNIRKIEHCENIKNTNIKIIINLEFNDYIIIIISFIGFLFFIFYGGIGLISLPFNLINSYIYRKKKIKKDDLKKQLDIINRKSKMLLNITEALQKEKNQLLKMNYFRSFFKYMKYNREKNFLNYTVHNLEKEYDILLENFTKNSSILFPYISLFLGIIFLIISTVIIIHLFVNLIIDVLKYNDDIINSLTFLDSLLVVNQRKNKKKF
;
A
#
# COMPACT_ATOMS: atom_id res chain seq x y z
N MET A 1 -1.06 35.45 18.75
CA MET A 1 -2.23 34.59 19.06
C MET A 1 -2.43 33.56 17.95
N ASP A 2 -2.43 33.98 16.68
CA ASP A 2 -2.65 33.10 15.52
C ASP A 2 -1.59 32.00 15.34
N GLU A 3 -0.34 32.26 15.72
CA GLU A 3 0.75 31.27 15.66
C GLU A 3 0.52 30.06 16.58
N TYR A 4 0.01 30.28 17.79
CA TYR A 4 -0.33 29.21 18.73
C TYR A 4 -1.56 28.44 18.27
N ILE A 5 -2.51 29.11 17.61
CA ILE A 5 -3.71 28.46 17.06
C ILE A 5 -3.31 27.47 15.96
N LEU A 6 -2.39 27.85 15.06
CA LEU A 6 -1.90 26.97 14.00
C LEU A 6 -1.14 25.75 14.58
N LEU A 7 -0.30 25.97 15.58
CA LEU A 7 0.46 24.91 16.23
C LEU A 7 -0.46 23.94 16.99
N ILE A 8 -1.47 24.45 17.71
CA ILE A 8 -2.49 23.65 18.37
C ILE A 8 -3.30 22.86 17.34
N PHE A 9 -3.70 23.49 16.23
CA PHE A 9 -4.41 22.83 15.15
C PHE A 9 -3.58 21.68 14.55
N PHE A 10 -2.29 21.89 14.33
CA PHE A 10 -1.38 20.88 13.80
C PHE A 10 -1.21 19.68 14.76
N ILE A 11 -0.97 19.94 16.04
CA ILE A 11 -0.83 18.88 17.05
C ILE A 11 -2.15 18.11 17.18
N ALA A 12 -3.28 18.81 17.25
CA ALA A 12 -4.59 18.19 17.32
C ALA A 12 -4.87 17.33 16.08
N TYR A 13 -4.53 17.82 14.89
CA TYR A 13 -4.74 17.09 13.64
C TYR A 13 -3.87 15.83 13.55
N LEU A 14 -2.58 15.91 13.92
CA LEU A 14 -1.71 14.73 13.98
C LEU A 14 -2.24 13.68 14.97
N PHE A 15 -2.75 14.14 16.11
CA PHE A 15 -3.31 13.25 17.13
C PHE A 15 -4.60 12.57 16.64
N ILE A 16 -5.52 13.33 16.04
CA ILE A 16 -6.75 12.81 15.44
C ILE A 16 -6.43 11.83 14.32
N SER A 17 -5.47 12.16 13.44
CA SER A 17 -4.99 11.28 12.38
C SER A 17 -4.46 9.96 12.96
N GLY A 18 -3.63 10.01 14.00
CA GLY A 18 -3.16 8.80 14.71
C GLY A 18 -4.30 7.94 15.28
N ILE A 19 -5.32 8.56 15.89
CA ILE A 19 -6.50 7.86 16.43
C ILE A 19 -7.33 7.22 15.31
N ILE A 20 -7.54 7.92 14.19
CA ILE A 20 -8.30 7.40 13.06
C ILE A 20 -7.54 6.23 12.41
N GLY A 21 -6.23 6.39 12.19
CA GLY A 21 -5.37 5.35 11.62
C GLY A 21 -5.37 4.07 12.47
N THR A 22 -5.23 4.21 13.79
CA THR A 22 -5.31 3.06 14.71
C THR A 22 -6.68 2.37 14.66
N ARG A 23 -7.78 3.15 14.62
CA ARG A 23 -9.14 2.60 14.55
C ARG A 23 -9.42 1.88 13.24
N LEU A 24 -9.01 2.43 12.09
CA LEU A 24 -9.16 1.78 10.79
C LEU A 24 -8.45 0.42 10.75
N ILE A 25 -7.25 0.36 11.30
CA ILE A 25 -6.47 -0.88 11.35
C ILE A 25 -7.12 -1.93 12.27
N ILE A 26 -7.79 -1.54 13.34
CA ILE A 26 -8.56 -2.48 14.19
C ILE A 26 -9.75 -3.05 13.42
N ILE A 27 -10.43 -2.24 12.61
CA ILE A 27 -11.62 -2.64 11.85
C ILE A 27 -11.27 -3.53 10.65
N TYR A 28 -10.26 -3.15 9.88
CA TYR A 28 -9.92 -3.81 8.61
C TYR A 28 -8.95 -4.97 8.74
N SER A 29 -8.44 -5.23 9.93
CA SER A 29 -7.55 -6.35 10.09
C SER A 29 -8.27 -7.67 10.30
N HIS A 30 -7.75 -8.71 9.66
CA HIS A 30 -8.13 -10.10 9.93
C HIS A 30 -7.96 -10.44 11.41
N LYS A 31 -8.99 -11.14 11.94
CA LYS A 31 -9.15 -11.49 13.36
C LYS A 31 -8.41 -12.76 13.76
N GLU A 32 -7.79 -13.46 12.81
CA GLU A 32 -7.35 -14.85 12.97
C GLU A 32 -5.90 -15.05 12.47
N GLU A 33 -4.91 -14.57 13.24
CA GLU A 33 -3.52 -14.97 13.02
C GLU A 33 -2.78 -15.18 14.34
N ASN A 34 -2.12 -16.34 14.48
CA ASN A 34 -1.54 -16.87 15.73
C ASN A 34 -0.39 -16.05 16.35
N ASN A 35 0.17 -15.04 15.66
CA ASN A 35 1.37 -14.31 16.13
C ASN A 35 1.07 -12.85 16.45
N ARG A 36 0.55 -12.61 17.66
CA ARG A 36 0.16 -11.28 18.18
C ARG A 36 1.26 -10.21 18.06
N LEU A 37 2.54 -10.56 18.26
CA LEU A 37 3.66 -9.61 18.22
C LEU A 37 3.98 -9.10 16.81
N VAL A 38 4.11 -10.02 15.84
CA VAL A 38 4.41 -9.68 14.44
C VAL A 38 3.36 -8.73 13.89
N TYR A 39 2.11 -9.01 14.23
CA TYR A 39 0.98 -8.21 13.85
C TYR A 39 0.97 -6.81 14.48
N ILE A 40 1.26 -6.69 15.77
CA ILE A 40 1.41 -5.38 16.44
C ILE A 40 2.50 -4.55 15.74
N ILE A 41 3.63 -5.18 15.41
CA ILE A 41 4.72 -4.52 14.67
C ILE A 41 4.20 -4.01 13.31
N ILE A 42 3.50 -4.87 12.55
CA ILE A 42 2.95 -4.50 11.24
C ILE A 42 2.04 -3.27 11.36
N LYS A 43 1.16 -3.24 12.37
CA LYS A 43 0.27 -2.08 12.60
C LYS A 43 1.02 -0.80 12.89
N CYS A 44 2.00 -0.86 13.80
CA CYS A 44 2.80 0.31 14.14
C CYS A 44 3.48 0.89 12.91
N PHE A 45 4.00 0.04 12.02
CA PHE A 45 4.61 0.46 10.77
C PHE A 45 3.63 1.15 9.82
N ILE A 46 2.41 0.62 9.68
CA ILE A 46 1.37 1.24 8.85
C ILE A 46 1.01 2.61 9.42
N ILE A 47 0.86 2.72 10.74
CA ILE A 47 0.55 3.99 11.44
C ILE A 47 1.67 5.00 11.23
N ILE A 48 2.93 4.60 11.36
CA ILE A 48 4.09 5.49 11.15
C ILE A 48 4.08 6.03 9.71
N GLY A 49 3.88 5.18 8.70
CA GLY A 49 3.82 5.60 7.31
C GLY A 49 2.65 6.54 7.03
N TYR A 50 1.49 6.26 7.64
CA TYR A 50 0.30 7.10 7.54
C TYR A 50 0.54 8.49 8.15
N ILE A 51 1.08 8.57 9.37
CA ILE A 51 1.41 9.84 10.04
C ILE A 51 2.43 10.64 9.21
N LEU A 52 3.46 9.97 8.68
CA LEU A 52 4.49 10.60 7.86
C LEU A 52 3.91 11.21 6.58
N SER A 53 2.99 10.49 5.93
CA SER A 53 2.29 10.97 4.72
C SER A 53 1.46 12.22 5.01
N TRP A 54 0.68 12.21 6.11
CA TRP A 54 -0.09 13.39 6.53
C TRP A 54 0.80 14.57 6.91
N THR A 55 1.93 14.31 7.54
CA THR A 55 2.89 15.34 7.92
C THR A 55 3.37 16.11 6.69
N ILE A 56 3.70 15.42 5.60
CA ILE A 56 4.13 16.08 4.34
C ILE A 56 3.01 16.92 3.74
N ILE A 57 1.76 16.43 3.75
CA ILE A 57 0.61 17.18 3.23
C ILE A 57 0.40 18.48 4.01
N LEU A 58 0.53 18.43 5.35
CA LEU A 58 0.36 19.59 6.22
C LEU A 58 1.50 20.60 6.12
N LEU A 59 2.70 20.17 5.74
CA LEU A 59 3.84 21.06 5.56
C LEU A 59 3.59 22.11 4.45
N VAL A 60 2.75 21.81 3.45
CA VAL A 60 2.45 22.72 2.33
C VAL A 60 1.75 24.01 2.78
N PRO A 61 0.57 23.96 3.45
CA PRO A 61 -0.07 25.18 3.95
C PRO A 61 0.78 25.90 5.01
N ILE A 62 1.62 25.16 5.77
CA ILE A 62 2.56 25.76 6.71
C ILE A 62 3.60 26.62 5.99
N ASP A 63 4.13 26.17 4.85
CA ASP A 63 5.06 26.98 4.04
C ASP A 63 4.40 28.27 3.52
N VAL A 64 3.14 28.18 3.07
CA VAL A 64 2.38 29.38 2.66
C VAL A 64 2.22 30.37 3.82
N TYR A 65 1.88 29.87 5.01
CA TYR A 65 1.74 30.70 6.21
C TYR A 65 3.08 31.29 6.65
N TYR A 66 4.14 30.50 6.63
CA TYR A 66 5.52 30.90 6.94
C TYR A 66 5.98 32.06 6.06
N ASN A 67 5.66 32.03 4.76
CA ASN A 67 5.99 33.11 3.83
C ASN A 67 5.18 34.40 4.08
N THR A 68 4.06 34.31 4.79
CA THR A 68 3.18 35.44 5.10
C THR A 68 3.61 36.16 6.38
N TYR A 69 4.10 35.44 7.39
CA TYR A 69 4.48 35.98 8.70
C TYR A 69 5.98 35.85 8.95
N LYS A 70 6.71 36.96 8.80
CA LYS A 70 8.18 37.02 8.93
C LYS A 70 8.71 36.70 10.32
N ASP A 71 7.89 36.84 11.36
CA ASP A 71 8.32 36.63 12.75
C ASP A 71 8.63 35.16 13.07
N ILE A 72 8.01 34.23 12.32
CA ILE A 72 8.17 32.78 12.47
C ILE A 72 9.53 32.30 11.92
N GLU A 73 10.15 33.06 11.01
CA GLU A 73 11.48 32.75 10.42
C GLU A 73 12.57 32.62 11.49
N LYS A 74 12.40 33.26 12.65
CA LYS A 74 13.36 33.18 13.75
C LYS A 74 13.33 31.84 14.49
N TYR A 75 12.19 31.13 14.45
CA TYR A 75 11.97 29.93 15.27
C TYR A 75 12.05 28.62 14.47
N ILE A 76 11.60 28.62 13.21
CA ILE A 76 11.51 27.40 12.41
C ILE A 76 12.12 27.62 11.03
N ASP A 77 13.15 26.83 10.71
CA ASP A 77 13.68 26.75 9.34
C ASP A 77 12.85 25.72 8.56
N ILE A 78 11.88 26.21 7.78
CA ILE A 78 10.93 25.39 7.03
C ILE A 78 11.64 24.41 6.08
N PHE A 79 12.77 24.81 5.49
CA PHE A 79 13.56 23.95 4.59
C PHE A 79 14.24 22.81 5.33
N LYS A 80 14.74 23.05 6.54
CA LYS A 80 15.26 21.96 7.39
C LYS A 80 14.14 21.00 7.76
N LEU A 81 12.94 21.49 8.06
CA LEU A 81 11.78 20.66 8.38
C LEU A 81 11.41 19.73 7.21
N PHE A 82 11.26 20.28 6.00
CA PHE A 82 11.04 19.48 4.78
C PHE A 82 12.14 18.45 4.57
N ARG A 83 13.42 18.85 4.69
CA ARG A 83 14.56 17.94 4.56
C ARG A 83 14.45 16.76 5.52
N ILE A 84 14.14 17.02 6.79
CA ILE A 84 13.98 15.99 7.82
C ILE A 84 12.82 15.04 7.46
N CYS A 85 11.65 15.57 7.08
CA CYS A 85 10.49 14.76 6.69
C CYS A 85 10.77 13.87 5.47
N TYR A 86 11.44 14.40 4.45
CA TYR A 86 11.82 13.61 3.27
C TYR A 86 12.83 12.52 3.62
N TRP A 87 13.81 12.79 4.49
CA TRP A 87 14.73 11.76 4.97
C TRP A 87 14.04 10.63 5.73
N PHE A 88 13.09 10.95 6.60
CA PHE A 88 12.26 9.94 7.26
C PHE A 88 11.45 9.12 6.25
N SER A 89 11.01 9.73 5.16
CA SER A 89 10.26 9.05 4.09
C SER A 89 11.13 8.08 3.30
N ILE A 90 12.37 8.47 2.99
CA ILE A 90 13.37 7.57 2.37
C ILE A 90 13.63 6.38 3.27
N LEU A 91 13.89 6.66 4.56
CA LEU A 91 14.14 5.61 5.54
C LEU A 91 12.95 4.64 5.60
N TYR A 92 11.72 5.16 5.58
CA TYR A 92 10.51 4.34 5.55
C TYR A 92 10.40 3.46 4.30
N ILE A 93 10.61 4.03 3.12
CA ILE A 93 10.49 3.31 1.86
C ILE A 93 11.59 2.25 1.73
N PHE A 94 12.85 2.59 2.01
CA PHE A 94 13.98 1.70 1.70
C PHE A 94 14.39 0.77 2.83
N MET A 95 14.18 1.12 4.10
CA MET A 95 14.46 0.22 5.23
C MET A 95 13.21 -0.55 5.66
N LEU A 96 12.12 0.17 5.92
CA LEU A 96 10.98 -0.40 6.66
C LEU A 96 10.06 -1.22 5.74
N THR A 97 9.85 -0.80 4.49
CA THR A 97 8.99 -1.51 3.52
C THR A 97 9.50 -2.91 3.12
N PRO A 98 10.78 -3.12 2.73
CA PRO A 98 11.25 -4.46 2.36
C PRO A 98 11.30 -5.42 3.55
N VAL A 99 11.60 -4.92 4.75
CA VAL A 99 11.49 -5.71 6.00
C VAL A 99 10.06 -6.21 6.18
N MET A 100 9.07 -5.33 5.97
CA MET A 100 7.65 -5.67 6.10
C MET A 100 7.17 -6.69 5.06
N PHE A 101 7.55 -6.52 3.78
CA PHE A 101 7.20 -7.46 2.72
C PHE A 101 7.63 -8.89 3.05
N ILE A 102 8.84 -9.05 3.59
CA ILE A 102 9.38 -10.36 3.90
C ILE A 102 8.73 -10.95 5.16
N ILE A 103 8.50 -10.14 6.20
CA ILE A 103 7.74 -10.58 7.39
C ILE A 103 6.37 -11.13 6.98
N TYR A 104 5.69 -10.44 6.08
CA TYR A 104 4.39 -10.85 5.56
C TYR A 104 4.48 -12.17 4.76
N SER A 105 5.39 -12.24 3.79
CA SER A 105 5.60 -13.43 2.96
C SER A 105 6.00 -14.68 3.76
N GLU A 106 6.78 -14.51 4.82
CA GLU A 106 7.20 -15.61 5.68
C GLU A 106 6.08 -16.06 6.63
N SER A 107 5.21 -15.15 7.07
CA SER A 107 4.00 -15.48 7.83
C SER A 107 3.09 -16.43 7.05
N ASP A 108 2.79 -16.11 5.78
CA ASP A 108 1.96 -16.95 4.90
C ASP A 108 2.59 -18.34 4.67
N ARG A 109 3.92 -18.37 4.49
CA ARG A 109 4.65 -19.62 4.30
C ARG A 109 4.54 -20.54 5.51
N LYS A 110 4.55 -20.01 6.74
CA LYS A 110 4.35 -20.78 7.98
C LYS A 110 2.98 -21.43 8.04
N ILE A 111 1.92 -20.69 7.71
CA ILE A 111 0.55 -21.21 7.70
C ILE A 111 0.44 -22.38 6.74
N TYR A 112 1.01 -22.23 5.54
CA TYR A 112 1.04 -23.30 4.54
C TYR A 112 1.81 -24.55 5.01
N THR A 113 3.00 -24.39 5.62
CA THR A 113 3.79 -25.53 6.08
C THR A 113 3.19 -26.23 7.30
N LEU A 114 2.60 -25.48 8.24
CA LEU A 114 1.91 -26.03 9.40
C LEU A 114 0.69 -26.86 8.97
N ASN A 115 -0.13 -26.34 8.06
CA ASN A 115 -1.27 -27.06 7.50
C ASN A 115 -0.84 -28.32 6.74
N LYS A 116 0.29 -28.27 6.02
CA LYS A 116 0.88 -29.43 5.35
C LYS A 116 1.39 -30.49 6.33
N HIS A 117 1.90 -30.09 7.50
CA HIS A 117 2.38 -31.02 8.52
C HIS A 117 1.21 -31.69 9.27
N HIS A 118 0.19 -30.91 9.66
CA HIS A 118 -1.04 -31.46 10.26
C HIS A 118 -1.76 -32.45 9.34
N THR A 119 -1.81 -32.17 8.03
CA THR A 119 -2.40 -33.11 7.06
C THR A 119 -1.57 -34.38 6.88
N LYS A 120 -0.24 -34.33 7.05
CA LYS A 120 0.61 -35.53 7.06
C LYS A 120 0.42 -36.39 8.32
N ILE A 121 0.37 -35.76 9.51
CA ILE A 121 0.15 -36.46 10.78
C ILE A 121 -1.23 -37.11 10.81
N LYS A 122 -2.29 -36.41 10.37
CA LYS A 122 -3.64 -36.99 10.23
C LYS A 122 -3.67 -38.20 9.28
N LYS A 123 -2.84 -38.22 8.24
CA LYS A 123 -2.72 -39.36 7.31
C LYS A 123 -1.97 -40.55 7.93
N GLN A 124 -0.91 -40.29 8.70
CA GLN A 124 -0.17 -41.34 9.40
C GLN A 124 -1.00 -41.97 10.52
N ASN A 125 -1.77 -41.18 11.28
CA ASN A 125 -2.64 -41.70 12.33
C ASN A 125 -3.85 -42.47 11.77
N LYS A 126 -4.40 -42.06 10.61
CA LYS A 126 -5.40 -42.88 9.88
C LYS A 126 -4.84 -44.19 9.32
N GLY A 127 -3.53 -44.28 9.10
CA GLY A 127 -2.87 -45.52 8.66
C GLY A 127 -2.62 -46.52 9.80
N LYS A 128 -2.50 -46.05 11.05
CA LYS A 128 -2.29 -46.92 12.23
C LYS A 128 -3.58 -47.46 12.85
N ASN A 129 -4.72 -46.78 12.71
CA ASN A 129 -6.00 -47.24 13.26
C ASN A 129 -6.71 -48.34 12.42
N ASN A 130 -6.08 -48.87 11.38
CA ASN A 130 -6.66 -49.90 10.50
C ASN A 130 -6.05 -51.30 10.70
N ASN A 131 -5.47 -51.61 11.87
CA ASN A 131 -5.11 -52.99 12.22
C ASN A 131 -6.29 -53.65 12.96
N PRO A 132 -6.98 -54.66 12.38
CA PRO A 132 -8.02 -55.40 13.06
C PRO A 132 -7.40 -56.61 13.76
N GLN A 133 -6.82 -56.41 14.94
CA GLN A 133 -6.47 -57.53 15.82
C GLN A 133 -6.34 -57.03 17.27
N ASN A 134 -7.48 -57.00 17.96
CA ASN A 134 -7.63 -57.43 19.34
C ASN A 134 -9.10 -57.30 19.76
N ASN A 135 -9.87 -58.35 19.47
CA ASN A 135 -11.06 -58.67 20.26
C ASN A 135 -10.57 -59.41 21.52
N GLY A 136 -10.77 -58.80 22.69
CA GLY A 136 -10.56 -59.44 23.97
C GLY A 136 -11.35 -58.70 25.04
N ASN A 137 -12.34 -59.38 25.61
CA ASN A 137 -13.17 -58.93 26.72
C ASN A 137 -12.33 -58.41 27.90
N ILE A 138 -12.68 -57.24 28.46
CA ILE A 138 -12.39 -56.93 29.86
C ILE A 138 -13.63 -56.27 30.48
N ILE A 139 -13.96 -56.81 31.65
CA ILE A 139 -15.11 -56.60 32.52
C ILE A 139 -15.02 -55.22 33.19
N ASN A 140 -16.18 -54.67 33.54
CA ASN A 140 -16.32 -53.48 34.38
C ASN A 140 -15.59 -53.67 35.73
N ASP A 141 -14.66 -52.77 36.05
CA ASP A 141 -14.45 -52.30 37.42
C ASP A 141 -13.84 -50.89 37.38
N GLY A 142 -14.37 -50.02 38.23
CA GLY A 142 -14.12 -48.57 38.22
C GLY A 142 -12.69 -48.20 38.61
N ASN A 143 -12.00 -47.51 37.70
CA ASN A 143 -11.11 -46.36 37.92
C ASN A 143 -10.29 -46.14 36.65
N ILE A 144 -10.53 -45.04 35.92
CA ILE A 144 -9.62 -44.62 34.84
C ILE A 144 -9.11 -43.21 35.18
N ILE A 145 -7.86 -43.23 35.65
CA ILE A 145 -6.98 -42.08 35.75
C ILE A 145 -6.66 -41.61 34.32
N ASN A 146 -7.00 -40.36 34.02
CA ASN A 146 -6.60 -39.67 32.79
C ASN A 146 -5.08 -39.53 32.74
N HIS A 147 -4.39 -40.33 31.91
CA HIS A 147 -2.94 -40.19 31.71
C HIS A 147 -2.49 -39.93 30.26
N ASP A 148 -3.41 -39.65 29.33
CA ASP A 148 -3.08 -39.48 27.90
C ASP A 148 -3.02 -38.01 27.41
N ASN A 149 -3.23 -37.03 28.30
CA ASN A 149 -3.24 -35.61 27.89
C ASN A 149 -1.90 -34.88 28.09
N ILE A 150 -0.94 -35.44 28.82
CA ILE A 150 0.30 -34.73 29.18
C ILE A 150 1.35 -34.77 28.04
N THR A 151 1.35 -35.81 27.19
CA THR A 151 2.38 -35.97 26.15
C THR A 151 2.12 -35.17 24.86
N ASN A 152 0.90 -34.65 24.66
CA ASN A 152 0.58 -33.85 23.48
C ASN A 152 0.96 -32.37 23.66
N ASP A 153 0.77 -31.80 24.85
CA ASP A 153 1.05 -30.38 25.10
C ASP A 153 2.55 -30.06 25.15
N ASP A 154 3.38 -30.97 25.69
CA ASP A 154 4.84 -30.81 25.74
C ASP A 154 5.49 -30.92 24.34
N ASN A 155 4.90 -31.72 23.45
CA ASN A 155 5.36 -31.85 22.06
C ASN A 155 4.90 -30.67 21.19
N ILE A 156 3.76 -30.06 21.49
CA ILE A 156 3.27 -28.85 20.80
C ILE A 156 4.10 -27.64 21.22
N THR A 157 4.38 -27.47 22.51
CA THR A 157 5.19 -26.35 23.04
C THR A 157 6.65 -26.42 22.60
N ASN A 158 7.27 -27.61 22.62
CA ASN A 158 8.64 -27.79 22.11
C ASN A 158 8.74 -27.58 20.59
N ASN A 159 7.72 -27.98 19.82
CA ASN A 159 7.66 -27.66 18.38
C ASN A 159 7.52 -26.16 18.13
N TYR A 160 6.74 -25.45 18.94
CA TYR A 160 6.57 -23.99 18.84
C TYR A 160 7.88 -23.26 19.12
N TYR A 161 8.62 -23.67 20.15
CA TYR A 161 9.91 -23.09 20.52
C TYR A 161 11.00 -23.38 19.47
N TYR A 162 11.03 -24.60 18.93
CA TYR A 162 11.95 -24.99 17.86
C TYR A 162 11.69 -24.22 16.56
N TYR A 163 10.42 -24.02 16.18
CA TYR A 163 10.04 -23.21 15.02
C TYR A 163 10.39 -21.73 15.20
N ASN A 164 10.19 -21.17 16.39
CA ASN A 164 10.58 -19.79 16.71
C ASN A 164 12.11 -19.61 16.64
N LYS A 165 12.89 -20.54 17.19
CA LYS A 165 14.35 -20.49 17.15
C LYS A 165 14.92 -20.60 15.72
N MET A 166 14.33 -21.44 14.86
CA MET A 166 14.72 -21.49 13.45
C MET A 166 14.33 -20.23 12.68
N THR A 167 13.25 -19.55 13.06
CA THR A 167 12.82 -18.32 12.38
C THR A 167 13.72 -17.14 12.66
N TYR A 168 14.19 -16.90 13.89
CA TYR A 168 15.18 -15.85 14.14
C TYR A 168 16.47 -16.06 13.37
N LYS A 169 16.88 -17.33 13.19
CA LYS A 169 18.09 -17.69 12.44
C LYS A 169 17.94 -17.47 10.93
N ILE A 170 16.76 -17.76 10.36
CA ILE A 170 16.45 -17.51 8.94
C ILE A 170 16.30 -16.00 8.68
N ILE A 171 15.60 -15.29 9.58
CA ILE A 171 15.43 -13.84 9.53
C ILE A 171 16.80 -13.15 9.53
N TYR A 172 17.64 -13.45 10.52
CA TYR A 172 18.95 -12.80 10.65
C TYR A 172 19.90 -13.15 9.50
N LYS A 173 19.90 -14.41 9.03
CA LYS A 173 20.89 -14.90 8.05
C LYS A 173 20.52 -14.61 6.59
N LYS A 174 19.23 -14.45 6.25
CA LYS A 174 18.79 -14.20 4.86
C LYS A 174 18.16 -12.84 4.67
N ILE A 175 17.37 -12.34 5.62
CA ILE A 175 16.57 -11.13 5.42
C ILE A 175 17.45 -9.89 5.49
N ILE A 176 18.21 -9.74 6.57
CA ILE A 176 19.10 -8.59 6.80
C ILE A 176 20.06 -8.36 5.62
N PRO A 177 20.77 -9.37 5.06
CA PRO A 177 21.66 -9.12 3.93
C PRO A 177 20.92 -8.75 2.65
N ILE A 178 19.72 -9.30 2.39
CA ILE A 178 18.92 -8.96 1.20
C ILE A 178 18.40 -7.53 1.30
N THR A 179 17.84 -7.13 2.45
CA THR A 179 17.35 -5.77 2.67
C THR A 179 18.49 -4.75 2.64
N LEU A 180 19.64 -5.10 3.23
CA LEU A 180 20.84 -4.26 3.20
C LEU A 180 21.40 -4.13 1.78
N SER A 181 21.40 -5.22 1.00
CA SER A 181 21.84 -5.22 -0.39
C SER A 181 20.94 -4.36 -1.27
N PHE A 182 19.61 -4.47 -1.11
CA PHE A 182 18.65 -3.63 -1.84
C PHE A 182 18.84 -2.14 -1.52
N LEU A 183 19.02 -1.82 -0.23
CA LEU A 183 19.24 -0.45 0.20
C LEU A 183 20.57 0.11 -0.32
N LEU A 184 21.65 -0.67 -0.25
CA LEU A 184 22.94 -0.26 -0.77
C LEU A 184 22.88 -0.04 -2.28
N SER A 185 22.21 -0.95 -3.01
CA SER A 185 21.98 -0.81 -4.44
C SER A 185 21.20 0.47 -4.78
N SER A 186 20.15 0.79 -4.02
CA SER A 186 19.38 2.02 -4.22
C SER A 186 20.18 3.28 -3.92
N ILE A 187 20.99 3.30 -2.84
CA ILE A 187 21.87 4.43 -2.53
C ILE A 187 22.92 4.61 -3.62
N CYS A 188 23.52 3.52 -4.10
CA CYS A 188 24.45 3.56 -5.22
C CYS A 188 23.78 4.15 -6.47
N PHE A 189 22.58 3.69 -6.82
CA PHE A 189 21.84 4.22 -7.96
C PHE A 189 21.57 5.73 -7.83
N LEU A 190 21.11 6.20 -6.68
CA LEU A 190 20.92 7.62 -6.39
C LEU A 190 22.24 8.41 -6.46
N TYR A 191 23.35 7.83 -6.01
CA TYR A 191 24.65 8.48 -6.08
C TYR A 191 25.18 8.58 -7.52
N PHE A 192 25.05 7.52 -8.32
CA PHE A 192 25.45 7.54 -9.74
C PHE A 192 24.65 8.57 -10.54
N THR A 193 23.34 8.61 -10.31
CA THR A 193 22.46 9.58 -10.96
C THR A 193 22.75 11.01 -10.46
N PHE A 194 23.13 11.19 -9.19
CA PHE A 194 23.64 12.47 -8.68
C PHE A 194 24.92 12.91 -9.38
N LEU A 195 25.90 12.02 -9.58
CA LEU A 195 27.15 12.37 -10.27
C LEU A 195 26.89 12.93 -11.67
N TYR A 196 25.91 12.39 -12.37
CA TYR A 196 25.50 12.87 -13.68
C TYR A 196 24.80 14.25 -13.60
N LEU A 197 23.90 14.44 -12.63
CA LEU A 197 23.07 15.65 -12.50
C LEU A 197 23.69 16.75 -11.62
N LYS A 198 24.87 16.53 -11.02
CA LYS A 198 25.52 17.48 -10.10
C LYS A 198 25.78 18.83 -10.75
N LYS A 199 26.14 18.84 -12.03
CA LYS A 199 26.38 20.04 -12.83
C LYS A 199 25.33 20.14 -13.91
N LEU A 200 24.34 21.01 -13.70
CA LEU A 200 23.35 21.33 -14.71
C LEU A 200 23.77 22.62 -15.41
N ASN A 201 23.86 22.57 -16.73
CA ASN A 201 24.09 23.75 -17.56
C ASN A 201 22.74 24.23 -18.07
N LEU A 202 22.25 25.36 -17.55
CA LEU A 202 21.09 26.04 -18.07
C LEU A 202 21.54 27.10 -19.07
N ASN A 203 20.94 27.09 -20.25
CA ASN A 203 21.13 28.10 -21.27
C ASN A 203 19.83 28.90 -21.36
N LEU A 204 19.82 30.11 -20.79
CA LEU A 204 18.60 30.94 -20.77
C LEU A 204 18.56 31.86 -21.99
N ASN A 205 17.42 31.87 -22.68
CA ASN A 205 17.07 32.88 -23.68
C ASN A 205 16.53 34.17 -23.01
N ALA A 206 16.19 35.21 -23.79
CA ALA A 206 15.73 36.49 -23.24
C ALA A 206 14.40 36.39 -22.46
N GLN A 207 13.46 35.55 -22.92
CA GLN A 207 12.16 35.34 -22.28
C GLN A 207 12.28 34.51 -21.00
N GLU A 208 13.05 33.43 -21.05
CA GLU A 208 13.40 32.59 -19.91
C GLU A 208 14.20 33.39 -18.88
N CYS A 209 15.08 34.29 -19.31
CA CYS A 209 15.75 35.23 -18.41
C CYS A 209 14.73 36.03 -17.60
N ALA A 210 13.71 36.60 -18.25
CA ALA A 210 12.69 37.38 -17.55
C ALA A 210 11.87 36.53 -16.55
N LEU A 211 11.50 35.30 -16.92
CA LEU A 211 10.78 34.36 -16.04
C LEU A 211 11.63 33.94 -14.85
N TRP A 212 12.88 33.56 -15.10
CA TRP A 212 13.78 33.02 -14.09
C TRP A 212 14.49 34.09 -13.26
N TYR A 213 14.49 35.35 -13.70
CA TYR A 213 15.22 36.44 -13.08
C TYR A 213 14.91 36.56 -11.58
N ASN A 214 13.63 36.57 -11.21
CA ASN A 214 13.21 36.72 -9.81
C ASN A 214 13.64 35.53 -8.93
N TYR A 215 13.88 34.36 -9.53
CA TYR A 215 14.27 33.15 -8.82
C TYR A 215 15.80 33.02 -8.70
N ILE A 216 16.54 33.45 -9.73
CA ILE A 216 17.98 33.17 -9.89
C ILE A 216 18.86 34.40 -9.60
N LYS A 217 18.32 35.64 -9.66
CA LYS A 217 19.06 36.91 -9.49
C LYS A 217 19.96 36.91 -8.26
N ASP A 218 19.42 36.46 -7.12
CA ASP A 218 20.13 36.51 -5.85
C ASP A 218 21.24 35.45 -5.77
N ILE A 219 21.02 34.29 -6.40
CA ILE A 219 21.92 33.12 -6.34
C ILE A 219 23.10 33.27 -7.31
N TYR A 220 22.83 33.80 -8.50
CA TYR A 220 23.82 33.94 -9.57
C TYR A 220 24.09 35.40 -9.92
N LYS A 221 24.03 36.28 -8.92
CA LYS A 221 24.27 37.71 -9.07
C LYS A 221 25.55 38.00 -9.87
N LYS A 222 26.62 37.24 -9.63
CA LYS A 222 27.89 37.36 -10.38
C LYS A 222 27.72 37.03 -11.86
N ASN A 223 27.00 35.97 -12.22
CA ASN A 223 26.77 35.61 -13.61
C ASN A 223 25.88 36.64 -14.30
N PHE A 224 24.81 37.13 -13.65
CA PHE A 224 23.99 38.20 -14.21
C PHE A 224 24.74 39.53 -14.38
N LEU A 225 25.70 39.83 -13.49
CA LEU A 225 26.58 40.99 -13.64
C LEU A 225 27.51 40.87 -14.85
N ILE A 226 27.99 39.67 -15.20
CA ILE A 226 28.80 39.43 -16.41
C ILE A 226 28.03 39.83 -17.69
N TYR A 227 26.72 39.60 -17.71
CA TYR A 227 25.84 39.97 -18.82
C TYR A 227 25.18 41.35 -18.65
N ASN A 228 25.58 42.13 -17.63
CA ASN A 228 25.07 43.48 -17.33
C ASN A 228 23.56 43.57 -17.03
N ILE A 229 22.98 42.51 -16.45
CA ILE A 229 21.54 42.40 -16.16
C ILE A 229 21.29 42.81 -14.71
N ARG A 230 20.82 44.05 -14.48
CA ARG A 230 20.59 44.61 -13.13
C ARG A 230 19.12 44.72 -12.74
N LYS A 231 18.22 44.73 -13.72
CA LYS A 231 16.75 44.71 -13.59
C LYS A 231 16.16 43.75 -14.61
N ILE A 232 14.91 43.34 -14.42
CA ILE A 232 14.17 42.45 -15.34
C ILE A 232 14.19 42.98 -16.77
N GLU A 233 14.00 44.29 -16.94
CA GLU A 233 14.03 45.00 -18.24
C GLU A 233 15.33 44.77 -19.02
N HIS A 234 16.44 44.48 -18.34
CA HIS A 234 17.73 44.23 -19.00
C HIS A 234 17.80 42.84 -19.65
N CYS A 235 16.87 41.92 -19.37
CA CYS A 235 16.79 40.62 -20.04
C CYS A 235 16.41 40.77 -21.53
N GLU A 236 15.67 41.82 -21.91
CA GLU A 236 15.28 42.06 -23.32
C GLU A 236 16.48 42.46 -24.21
N ASN A 237 17.56 42.96 -23.61
CA ASN A 237 18.77 43.35 -24.33
C ASN A 237 19.58 42.14 -24.85
N ILE A 238 19.19 40.93 -24.47
CA ILE A 238 19.84 39.68 -24.84
C ILE A 238 19.28 39.22 -26.19
N LYS A 239 19.62 39.93 -27.26
CA LYS A 239 19.03 39.66 -28.58
C LYS A 239 19.53 38.36 -29.24
N ASN A 240 20.71 37.83 -28.89
CA ASN A 240 21.32 36.68 -29.58
C ASN A 240 22.29 35.79 -28.74
N THR A 241 22.39 35.96 -27.42
CA THR A 241 23.38 35.22 -26.59
C THR A 241 22.73 34.47 -25.44
N ASN A 242 22.81 33.15 -25.41
CA ASN A 242 22.29 32.36 -24.30
C ASN A 242 23.14 32.59 -23.03
N ILE A 243 22.49 32.94 -21.92
CA ILE A 243 23.18 33.02 -20.62
C ILE A 243 23.46 31.60 -20.17
N LYS A 244 24.74 31.24 -20.04
CA LYS A 244 25.16 29.96 -19.45
C LYS A 244 25.20 30.08 -17.94
N ILE A 245 24.30 29.39 -17.25
CA ILE A 245 24.28 29.26 -15.79
C ILE A 245 24.65 27.83 -15.43
N ILE A 246 25.72 27.68 -14.65
CA ILE A 246 26.14 26.37 -14.12
C ILE A 246 25.55 26.22 -12.73
N ILE A 247 24.56 25.35 -12.60
CA ILE A 247 23.97 24.99 -11.31
C ILE A 247 24.74 23.82 -10.72
N ASN A 248 25.29 24.04 -9.53
CA ASN A 248 25.94 23.00 -8.75
C ASN A 248 25.01 22.57 -7.62
N LEU A 249 24.43 21.38 -7.75
CA LEU A 249 23.48 20.84 -6.77
C LEU A 249 24.21 20.17 -5.60
N GLU A 250 23.74 20.44 -4.38
CA GLU A 250 24.11 19.64 -3.22
C GLU A 250 23.40 18.27 -3.28
N PHE A 251 24.06 17.20 -2.82
CA PHE A 251 23.50 15.84 -2.83
C PHE A 251 22.15 15.75 -2.10
N ASN A 252 22.00 16.52 -1.02
CA ASN A 252 20.76 16.53 -0.26
C ASN A 252 19.59 17.16 -1.03
N ASP A 253 19.84 18.20 -1.82
CA ASP A 253 18.79 18.85 -2.63
C ASP A 253 18.38 17.98 -3.81
N TYR A 254 19.36 17.32 -4.41
CA TYR A 254 19.14 16.32 -5.44
C TYR A 254 18.18 15.20 -5.00
N ILE A 255 18.41 14.63 -3.81
CA ILE A 255 17.56 13.58 -3.24
C ILE A 255 16.10 14.05 -3.13
N ILE A 256 15.90 15.26 -2.62
CA ILE A 256 14.55 15.82 -2.40
C ILE A 256 13.83 16.06 -3.71
N ILE A 257 14.53 16.61 -4.71
CA ILE A 257 13.96 16.83 -6.05
C ILE A 257 13.48 15.50 -6.64
N ILE A 258 14.30 14.45 -6.58
CA ILE A 258 13.92 13.14 -7.15
C ILE A 258 12.76 12.49 -6.41
N ILE A 259 12.76 12.53 -5.08
CA ILE A 259 11.67 11.92 -4.31
C ILE A 259 10.37 12.68 -4.52
N SER A 260 10.42 14.00 -4.57
CA SER A 260 9.26 14.83 -4.87
C SER A 260 8.73 14.54 -6.28
N PHE A 261 9.63 14.37 -7.25
CA PHE A 261 9.28 13.99 -8.62
C PHE A 261 8.62 12.60 -8.70
N ILE A 262 9.21 11.59 -8.05
CA ILE A 262 8.65 10.24 -7.97
C ILE A 262 7.30 10.25 -7.25
N GLY A 263 7.21 10.98 -6.13
CA GLY A 263 5.98 11.16 -5.37
C GLY A 263 4.88 11.79 -6.20
N PHE A 264 5.23 12.79 -7.02
CA PHE A 264 4.29 13.43 -7.94
C PHE A 264 3.79 12.46 -9.02
N LEU A 265 4.66 11.62 -9.60
CA LEU A 265 4.24 10.58 -10.55
C LEU A 265 3.22 9.64 -9.90
N PHE A 266 3.50 9.14 -8.69
CA PHE A 266 2.55 8.30 -7.97
C PHE A 266 1.26 9.04 -7.60
N PHE A 267 1.34 10.32 -7.26
CA PHE A 267 0.17 11.14 -6.99
C PHE A 267 -0.73 11.27 -8.23
N ILE A 268 -0.17 11.44 -9.44
CA ILE A 268 -0.97 11.45 -10.68
C ILE A 268 -1.71 10.13 -10.85
N PHE A 269 -1.00 9.00 -10.72
CA PHE A 269 -1.62 7.69 -10.88
C PHE A 269 -2.69 7.42 -9.81
N TYR A 270 -2.33 7.48 -8.52
CA TYR A 270 -3.25 7.12 -7.44
C TYR A 270 -4.30 8.19 -7.18
N GLY A 271 -3.97 9.47 -7.31
CA GLY A 271 -4.91 10.58 -7.17
C GLY A 271 -5.98 10.54 -8.26
N GLY A 272 -5.58 10.36 -9.53
CA GLY A 272 -6.52 10.21 -10.64
C GLY A 272 -7.42 8.98 -10.49
N ILE A 273 -6.83 7.82 -10.18
CA ILE A 273 -7.61 6.59 -9.93
C ILE A 273 -8.55 6.76 -8.75
N GLY A 274 -8.11 7.41 -7.66
CA GLY A 274 -8.92 7.65 -6.46
C GLY A 274 -10.12 8.55 -6.72
N LEU A 275 -9.92 9.65 -7.46
CA LEU A 275 -10.97 10.60 -7.82
C LEU A 275 -12.11 9.94 -8.60
N ILE A 276 -11.80 8.95 -9.44
CA ILE A 276 -12.80 8.22 -10.22
C ILE A 276 -13.34 7.02 -9.43
N SER A 277 -12.47 6.17 -8.89
CA SER A 277 -12.90 4.90 -8.28
C SER A 277 -13.75 5.09 -7.02
N LEU A 278 -13.48 6.10 -6.20
CA LEU A 278 -14.19 6.33 -4.94
C LEU A 278 -15.69 6.64 -5.13
N PRO A 279 -16.09 7.65 -5.93
CA PRO A 279 -17.52 7.92 -6.15
C PRO A 279 -18.22 6.73 -6.80
N PHE A 280 -17.59 6.09 -7.79
CA PHE A 280 -18.17 4.92 -8.45
C PHE A 280 -18.35 3.74 -7.49
N ASN A 281 -17.40 3.46 -6.60
CA ASN A 281 -17.52 2.37 -5.64
C ASN A 281 -18.62 2.64 -4.61
N LEU A 282 -18.76 3.88 -4.14
CA LEU A 282 -19.83 4.28 -3.23
C LEU A 282 -21.22 4.18 -3.87
N ILE A 283 -21.36 4.58 -5.13
CA ILE A 283 -22.61 4.44 -5.89
C ILE A 283 -22.91 2.96 -6.13
N ASN A 284 -21.91 2.16 -6.53
CA ASN A 284 -22.04 0.72 -6.73
C ASN A 284 -22.47 0.01 -5.44
N SER A 285 -21.99 0.45 -4.27
CA SER A 285 -22.42 -0.07 -2.98
C SER A 285 -23.94 0.04 -2.78
N TYR A 286 -24.57 1.10 -3.30
CA TYR A 286 -26.02 1.27 -3.26
C TYR A 286 -26.76 0.46 -4.34
N ILE A 287 -26.22 0.42 -5.57
CA ILE A 287 -26.83 -0.29 -6.70
C ILE A 287 -26.86 -1.80 -6.42
N TYR A 288 -25.71 -2.36 -6.01
CA TYR A 288 -25.54 -3.78 -5.70
C TYR A 288 -25.91 -4.14 -4.26
N ARG A 289 -26.69 -3.29 -3.59
CA ARG A 289 -27.12 -3.57 -2.21
C ARG A 289 -27.91 -4.88 -2.15
N LYS A 290 -27.62 -5.67 -1.13
CA LYS A 290 -28.35 -6.89 -0.82
C LYS A 290 -29.78 -6.53 -0.44
N LYS A 291 -30.77 -6.99 -1.21
CA LYS A 291 -32.20 -6.79 -0.93
C LYS A 291 -32.72 -7.93 -0.06
N LYS A 292 -33.65 -7.62 0.85
CA LYS A 292 -34.31 -8.64 1.67
C LYS A 292 -35.08 -9.61 0.77
N ILE A 293 -34.79 -10.89 0.91
CA ILE A 293 -35.43 -11.97 0.14
C ILE A 293 -36.74 -12.37 0.85
N LYS A 294 -37.82 -12.55 0.09
CA LYS A 294 -39.09 -13.09 0.63
C LYS A 294 -38.90 -14.58 0.98
N LYS A 295 -39.64 -15.07 1.98
CA LYS A 295 -39.54 -16.49 2.42
C LYS A 295 -39.74 -17.48 1.28
N ASP A 296 -40.68 -17.19 0.36
CA ASP A 296 -40.99 -18.07 -0.78
C ASP A 296 -39.85 -18.13 -1.81
N ASP A 297 -39.18 -17.01 -2.04
CA ASP A 297 -38.04 -16.94 -2.96
C ASP A 297 -36.79 -17.61 -2.36
N LEU A 298 -36.61 -17.53 -1.04
CA LEU A 298 -35.54 -18.24 -0.34
C LEU A 298 -35.69 -19.76 -0.52
N LYS A 299 -36.90 -20.29 -0.33
CA LYS A 299 -37.16 -21.73 -0.49
C LYS A 299 -36.80 -22.21 -1.90
N LYS A 300 -37.22 -21.47 -2.93
CA LYS A 300 -36.88 -21.78 -4.33
C LYS A 300 -35.37 -21.78 -4.59
N GLN A 301 -34.64 -20.81 -4.03
CA GLN A 301 -33.19 -20.71 -4.21
C GLN A 301 -32.43 -21.80 -3.46
N LEU A 302 -32.87 -22.14 -2.23
CA LEU A 302 -32.33 -23.27 -1.48
C LEU A 302 -32.55 -24.59 -2.22
N ASP A 303 -33.70 -24.79 -2.87
CA ASP A 303 -33.96 -25.97 -3.68
C ASP A 303 -32.99 -26.08 -4.87
N ILE A 304 -32.66 -24.95 -5.52
CA ILE A 304 -31.66 -24.90 -6.60
C ILE A 304 -30.26 -25.27 -6.07
N ILE A 305 -29.86 -24.69 -4.93
CA ILE A 305 -28.56 -25.00 -4.29
C ILE A 305 -28.49 -26.47 -3.89
N ASN A 306 -29.56 -27.04 -3.32
CA ASN A 306 -29.64 -28.44 -2.95
C ASN A 306 -29.48 -29.35 -4.18
N ARG A 307 -30.10 -29.01 -5.31
CA ARG A 307 -29.92 -29.74 -6.58
C ARG A 307 -28.48 -29.66 -7.08
N LYS A 308 -27.87 -28.48 -7.08
CA LYS A 308 -26.45 -28.30 -7.46
C LYS A 308 -25.52 -29.09 -6.55
N SER A 309 -25.74 -29.06 -5.23
CA SER A 309 -24.98 -29.81 -4.23
C SER A 309 -25.06 -31.31 -4.47
N LYS A 310 -26.26 -31.84 -4.74
CA LYS A 310 -26.45 -33.26 -5.08
C LYS A 310 -25.69 -33.67 -6.34
N MET A 311 -25.67 -32.81 -7.36
CA MET A 311 -24.88 -33.03 -8.58
C MET A 311 -23.37 -33.06 -8.27
N LEU A 312 -22.87 -32.13 -7.44
CA LEU A 312 -21.46 -32.09 -7.05
C LEU A 312 -21.06 -33.30 -6.19
N LEU A 313 -21.95 -33.79 -5.32
CA LEU A 313 -21.73 -35.04 -4.57
C LEU A 313 -21.56 -36.23 -5.51
N ASN A 314 -22.42 -36.36 -6.53
CA ASN A 314 -22.30 -37.42 -7.54
C ASN A 314 -20.96 -37.35 -8.30
N ILE A 315 -20.52 -36.14 -8.67
CA ILE A 315 -19.21 -35.92 -9.33
C ILE A 315 -18.06 -36.28 -8.38
N THR A 316 -18.19 -35.94 -7.09
CA THR A 316 -17.19 -36.27 -6.07
C THR A 316 -17.05 -37.78 -5.91
N GLU A 317 -18.16 -38.52 -5.88
CA GLU A 317 -18.17 -39.97 -5.83
C GLU A 317 -17.54 -40.60 -7.07
N ALA A 318 -17.84 -40.07 -8.26
CA ALA A 318 -17.22 -40.51 -9.52
C ALA A 318 -15.70 -40.31 -9.50
N LEU A 319 -15.23 -39.11 -9.12
CA LEU A 319 -13.79 -38.81 -8.99
C LEU A 319 -13.10 -39.68 -7.93
N GLN A 320 -13.79 -40.01 -6.84
CA GLN A 320 -13.24 -40.89 -5.82
C GLN A 320 -13.08 -42.34 -6.34
N LYS A 321 -14.03 -42.82 -7.16
CA LYS A 321 -13.91 -44.12 -7.85
C LYS A 321 -12.75 -44.10 -8.84
N GLU A 322 -12.60 -43.05 -9.63
CA GLU A 322 -11.46 -42.89 -10.55
C GLU A 322 -10.12 -42.90 -9.81
N LYS A 323 -10.01 -42.17 -8.69
CA LYS A 323 -8.82 -42.19 -7.84
C LYS A 323 -8.47 -43.61 -7.37
N ASN A 324 -9.45 -44.38 -6.94
CA ASN A 324 -9.25 -45.77 -6.50
C ASN A 324 -8.79 -46.67 -7.66
N GLN A 325 -9.25 -46.40 -8.89
CA GLN A 325 -8.76 -47.08 -10.09
C GLN A 325 -7.32 -46.68 -10.43
N LEU A 326 -6.96 -45.39 -10.29
CA LEU A 326 -5.60 -44.89 -10.55
C LEU A 326 -4.55 -45.54 -9.65
N LEU A 327 -4.91 -45.83 -8.39
CA LEU A 327 -4.04 -46.53 -7.44
C LEU A 327 -3.71 -47.97 -7.87
N LYS A 328 -4.51 -48.57 -8.76
CA LYS A 328 -4.32 -49.94 -9.27
C LYS A 328 -3.57 -49.99 -10.61
N MET A 329 -3.11 -48.85 -11.15
CA MET A 329 -2.48 -48.76 -12.49
C MET A 329 -0.95 -48.68 -12.44
N ASN A 330 -0.28 -49.12 -13.53
CA ASN A 330 1.17 -48.96 -13.73
C ASN A 330 1.61 -47.49 -13.66
N TYR A 331 2.80 -47.26 -13.09
CA TYR A 331 3.34 -45.94 -12.72
C TYR A 331 3.29 -44.88 -13.83
N PHE A 332 3.74 -45.20 -15.05
CA PHE A 332 3.75 -44.24 -16.15
C PHE A 332 2.33 -43.84 -16.62
N ARG A 333 1.38 -44.80 -16.65
CA ARG A 333 0.00 -44.54 -17.07
C ARG A 333 -0.78 -43.81 -15.97
N SER A 334 -0.49 -44.09 -14.70
CA SER A 334 -1.11 -43.40 -13.57
C SER A 334 -0.62 -41.95 -13.45
N PHE A 335 0.62 -41.65 -13.79
CA PHE A 335 1.16 -40.27 -13.74
C PHE A 335 0.37 -39.27 -14.62
N PHE A 336 0.15 -39.58 -15.91
CA PHE A 336 -0.60 -38.69 -16.81
C PHE A 336 -2.08 -38.54 -16.40
N LYS A 337 -2.72 -39.64 -15.98
CA LYS A 337 -4.11 -39.59 -15.51
C LYS A 337 -4.25 -38.90 -14.16
N TYR A 338 -3.24 -39.01 -13.29
CA TYR A 338 -3.19 -38.32 -12.00
C TYR A 338 -3.14 -36.80 -12.18
N MET A 339 -2.42 -36.30 -13.20
CA MET A 339 -2.43 -34.89 -13.56
C MET A 339 -3.82 -34.39 -13.98
N LYS A 340 -4.57 -35.18 -14.78
CA LYS A 340 -5.96 -34.88 -15.15
C LYS A 340 -6.89 -34.86 -13.93
N TYR A 341 -6.84 -35.90 -13.11
CA TYR A 341 -7.60 -35.99 -11.86
C TYR A 341 -7.36 -34.78 -10.95
N ASN A 342 -6.11 -34.32 -10.81
CA ASN A 342 -5.79 -33.20 -9.94
C ASN A 342 -6.38 -31.86 -10.47
N ARG A 343 -6.49 -31.70 -11.80
CA ARG A 343 -7.17 -30.53 -12.41
C ARG A 343 -8.68 -30.58 -12.13
N GLU A 344 -9.31 -31.71 -12.36
CA GLU A 344 -10.76 -31.90 -12.13
C GLU A 344 -11.11 -31.74 -10.65
N LYS A 345 -10.28 -32.27 -9.76
CA LYS A 345 -10.40 -32.05 -8.31
C LYS A 345 -10.29 -30.58 -7.93
N ASN A 346 -9.35 -29.83 -8.50
CA ASN A 346 -9.20 -28.41 -8.21
C ASN A 346 -10.41 -27.61 -8.72
N PHE A 347 -10.91 -27.93 -9.92
CA PHE A 347 -12.13 -27.33 -10.45
C PHE A 347 -13.36 -27.64 -9.59
N LEU A 348 -13.51 -28.89 -9.15
CA LEU A 348 -14.56 -29.30 -8.23
C LEU A 348 -14.49 -28.53 -6.91
N ASN A 349 -13.31 -28.46 -6.28
CA ASN A 349 -13.12 -27.73 -5.03
C ASN A 349 -13.49 -26.24 -5.18
N TYR A 350 -13.09 -25.61 -6.29
CA TYR A 350 -13.48 -24.23 -6.59
C TYR A 350 -15.00 -24.09 -6.76
N THR A 351 -15.63 -25.03 -7.45
CA THR A 351 -17.09 -25.03 -7.67
C THR A 351 -17.87 -25.23 -6.38
N VAL A 352 -17.42 -26.13 -5.50
CA VAL A 352 -18.00 -26.35 -4.16
C VAL A 352 -17.87 -25.09 -3.32
N HIS A 353 -16.67 -24.48 -3.28
CA HIS A 353 -16.44 -23.25 -2.54
C HIS A 353 -17.33 -22.10 -3.02
N ASN A 354 -17.51 -21.94 -4.35
CA ASN A 354 -18.44 -20.95 -4.89
C ASN A 354 -19.89 -21.23 -4.49
N LEU A 355 -20.31 -22.50 -4.44
CA LEU A 355 -21.66 -22.88 -4.02
C LEU A 355 -21.89 -22.61 -2.52
N GLU A 356 -20.90 -22.90 -1.67
CA GLU A 356 -20.92 -22.54 -0.24
C GLU A 356 -21.05 -21.02 -0.07
N LYS A 357 -20.27 -20.25 -0.83
CA LYS A 357 -20.34 -18.79 -0.82
C LYS A 357 -21.71 -18.28 -1.29
N GLU A 358 -22.30 -18.88 -2.33
CA GLU A 358 -23.68 -18.58 -2.75
C GLU A 358 -24.65 -18.81 -1.58
N TYR A 359 -24.56 -19.96 -0.90
CA TYR A 359 -25.41 -20.29 0.25
C TYR A 359 -25.24 -19.30 1.41
N ASP A 360 -24.01 -18.98 1.79
CA ASP A 360 -23.72 -18.03 2.88
C ASP A 360 -24.26 -16.63 2.55
N ILE A 361 -24.10 -16.18 1.31
CA ILE A 361 -24.65 -14.90 0.85
C ILE A 361 -26.18 -14.91 0.95
N LEU A 362 -26.84 -16.00 0.56
CA LEU A 362 -28.30 -16.11 0.68
C LEU A 362 -28.78 -16.09 2.12
N LEU A 363 -28.08 -16.81 3.01
CA LEU A 363 -28.42 -16.86 4.43
C LEU A 363 -28.20 -15.48 5.09
N GLU A 364 -27.11 -14.80 4.75
CA GLU A 364 -26.84 -13.44 5.23
C GLU A 364 -27.92 -12.46 4.73
N ASN A 365 -28.35 -12.57 3.48
CA ASN A 365 -29.41 -11.71 2.92
C ASN A 365 -30.78 -11.90 3.60
N PHE A 366 -31.03 -13.10 4.14
CA PHE A 366 -32.27 -13.39 4.87
C PHE A 366 -32.21 -12.99 6.34
N THR A 367 -31.08 -13.26 7.00
CA THR A 367 -30.90 -13.11 8.45
C THR A 367 -30.48 -11.71 8.86
N LYS A 368 -29.62 -11.05 8.08
CA LYS A 368 -29.06 -9.75 8.43
C LYS A 368 -30.05 -8.65 8.09
N ASN A 369 -30.57 -7.99 9.12
CA ASN A 369 -31.18 -6.68 8.98
C ASN A 369 -30.05 -5.71 8.60
N SER A 370 -29.77 -5.60 7.29
CA SER A 370 -28.85 -4.58 6.80
C SER A 370 -29.37 -3.23 7.30
N SER A 371 -28.49 -2.46 7.94
CA SER A 371 -28.84 -1.10 8.35
C SER A 371 -29.21 -0.34 7.08
N ILE A 372 -30.52 -0.14 6.88
CA ILE A 372 -31.09 0.47 5.68
C ILE A 372 -30.37 1.78 5.37
N LEU A 373 -29.92 2.49 6.40
CA LEU A 373 -29.22 3.76 6.36
C LEU A 373 -27.87 3.74 5.61
N PHE A 374 -27.06 2.68 5.76
CA PHE A 374 -25.67 2.70 5.26
C PHE A 374 -25.59 2.84 3.72
N PRO A 375 -26.36 2.06 2.92
CA PRO A 375 -26.39 2.25 1.46
C PRO A 375 -26.82 3.65 1.02
N TYR A 376 -27.79 4.27 1.69
CA TYR A 376 -28.24 5.63 1.33
C TYR A 376 -27.19 6.69 1.66
N ILE A 377 -26.49 6.56 2.80
CA ILE A 377 -25.36 7.43 3.14
C ILE A 377 -24.26 7.27 2.10
N SER A 378 -23.92 6.04 1.72
CA SER A 378 -22.91 5.78 0.67
C SER A 378 -23.31 6.40 -0.66
N LEU A 379 -24.59 6.34 -1.06
CA LEU A 379 -25.07 7.00 -2.28
C LEU A 379 -24.92 8.52 -2.21
N PHE A 380 -25.40 9.13 -1.12
CA PHE A 380 -25.30 10.58 -0.91
C PHE A 380 -23.85 11.06 -0.96
N LEU A 381 -22.97 10.35 -0.24
CA LEU A 381 -21.54 10.63 -0.21
C LEU A 381 -20.88 10.42 -1.58
N GLY A 382 -21.30 9.38 -2.31
CA GLY A 382 -20.85 9.11 -3.68
C GLY A 382 -21.20 10.23 -4.66
N ILE A 383 -22.41 10.79 -4.58
CA ILE A 383 -22.84 11.92 -5.41
C ILE A 383 -22.03 13.17 -5.08
N ILE A 384 -21.82 13.48 -3.79
CA ILE A 384 -21.00 14.61 -3.37
C ILE A 384 -19.58 14.48 -3.92
N PHE A 385 -18.94 13.32 -3.75
CA PHE A 385 -17.58 13.10 -4.24
C PHE A 385 -17.49 13.14 -5.76
N LEU A 386 -18.54 12.70 -6.47
CA LEU A 386 -18.61 12.82 -7.93
C LEU A 386 -18.63 14.29 -8.36
N ILE A 387 -19.48 15.11 -7.73
CA ILE A 387 -19.55 16.55 -8.01
C ILE A 387 -18.19 17.21 -7.73
N ILE A 388 -17.61 16.98 -6.55
CA ILE A 388 -16.30 17.54 -6.18
C ILE A 388 -15.23 17.11 -7.19
N SER A 389 -15.19 15.84 -7.57
CA SER A 389 -14.24 15.33 -8.57
C SER A 389 -14.41 16.02 -9.91
N THR A 390 -15.64 16.20 -10.40
CA THR A 390 -15.89 16.90 -11.66
C THR A 390 -15.47 18.38 -11.59
N VAL A 391 -15.73 19.07 -10.48
CA VAL A 391 -15.30 20.46 -10.29
C VAL A 391 -13.79 20.58 -10.31
N ILE A 392 -13.06 19.69 -9.64
CA ILE A 392 -11.59 19.69 -9.63
C ILE A 392 -11.06 19.47 -11.06
N ILE A 393 -11.62 18.49 -11.78
CA ILE A 393 -11.22 18.19 -13.16
C ILE A 393 -11.46 19.41 -14.07
N ILE A 394 -12.65 20.01 -14.00
CA ILE A 394 -12.99 21.22 -14.77
C ILE A 394 -12.05 22.37 -14.41
N HIS A 395 -11.79 22.61 -13.12
CA HIS A 395 -10.88 23.66 -12.67
C HIS A 395 -9.47 23.48 -13.22
N LEU A 396 -8.95 22.24 -13.20
CA LEU A 396 -7.64 21.92 -13.79
C LEU A 396 -7.62 22.16 -15.31
N PHE A 397 -8.67 21.74 -16.03
CA PHE A 397 -8.77 21.98 -17.47
C PHE A 397 -8.85 23.46 -17.81
N VAL A 398 -9.65 24.23 -17.08
CA VAL A 398 -9.78 25.68 -17.29
C VAL A 398 -8.44 26.38 -17.05
N ASN A 399 -7.74 26.06 -15.96
CA ASN A 399 -6.43 26.65 -15.69
C ASN A 399 -5.41 26.31 -16.78
N LEU A 400 -5.42 25.05 -17.25
CA LEU A 400 -4.56 24.62 -18.36
C LEU A 400 -4.89 25.39 -19.65
N ILE A 401 -6.16 25.56 -19.97
CA ILE A 401 -6.59 26.34 -21.15
C ILE A 401 -6.19 27.81 -21.02
N ILE A 402 -6.35 28.42 -19.84
CA ILE A 402 -5.92 29.81 -19.59
C ILE A 402 -4.41 29.95 -19.80
N ASP A 403 -3.61 29.03 -19.26
CA ASP A 403 -2.15 29.05 -19.41
C ASP A 403 -1.73 28.89 -20.88
N VAL A 404 -2.36 27.97 -21.62
CA VAL A 404 -2.12 27.77 -23.06
C VAL A 404 -2.54 29.00 -23.87
N LEU A 405 -3.70 29.59 -23.61
CA LEU A 405 -4.16 30.80 -24.31
C LEU A 405 -3.29 32.02 -24.01
N LYS A 406 -2.68 32.08 -22.83
CA LYS A 406 -1.80 33.19 -22.42
C LYS A 406 -0.39 33.07 -23.03
N TYR A 407 0.07 31.85 -23.33
CA TYR A 407 1.38 31.56 -23.92
C TYR A 407 1.21 30.90 -25.30
N ASN A 408 0.89 31.71 -26.30
CA ASN A 408 0.54 31.25 -27.64
C ASN A 408 1.70 30.65 -28.48
N ASP A 409 2.92 30.49 -27.94
CA ASP A 409 4.08 30.03 -28.73
C ASP A 409 4.91 28.88 -28.14
N ASP A 410 4.72 28.40 -26.90
CA ASP A 410 5.52 27.28 -26.36
C ASP A 410 4.75 26.36 -25.42
N ILE A 411 4.19 25.28 -25.98
CA ILE A 411 3.45 24.21 -25.28
C ILE A 411 4.31 23.52 -24.18
N ILE A 412 5.64 23.63 -24.28
CA ILE A 412 6.61 23.01 -23.36
C ILE A 412 6.69 23.75 -22.00
N ASN A 413 6.29 25.03 -21.93
CA ASN A 413 6.31 25.81 -20.69
C ASN A 413 5.13 25.51 -19.73
N SER A 414 4.21 24.61 -20.09
CA SER A 414 3.06 24.22 -19.26
C SER A 414 3.41 23.35 -18.03
N LEU A 415 4.68 22.96 -17.89
CA LEU A 415 5.23 22.27 -16.71
C LEU A 415 5.59 23.21 -15.56
N THR A 416 4.93 24.36 -15.45
CA THR A 416 5.05 25.34 -14.35
C THR A 416 4.91 24.72 -12.95
N PHE A 417 4.28 23.54 -12.84
CA PHE A 417 4.24 22.77 -11.60
C PHE A 417 5.63 22.26 -11.16
N LEU A 418 6.48 21.79 -12.07
CA LEU A 418 7.88 21.43 -11.74
C LEU A 418 8.70 22.67 -11.41
N ASP A 419 8.42 23.80 -12.06
CA ASP A 419 9.06 25.09 -11.73
C ASP A 419 8.72 25.53 -10.31
N SER A 420 7.47 25.33 -9.85
CA SER A 420 7.09 25.59 -8.45
C SER A 420 7.88 24.73 -7.44
N LEU A 421 8.16 23.48 -7.79
CA LEU A 421 8.95 22.55 -6.97
C LEU A 421 10.45 22.89 -6.93
N LEU A 422 10.99 23.38 -8.05
CA LEU A 422 12.37 23.88 -8.11
C LEU A 422 12.54 25.22 -7.38
N VAL A 423 11.55 26.12 -7.45
CA VAL A 423 11.52 27.42 -6.77
C VAL A 423 11.46 27.25 -5.25
N VAL A 424 10.72 26.27 -4.74
CA VAL A 424 10.71 25.95 -3.30
C VAL A 424 12.10 25.48 -2.87
N ASN A 425 12.77 24.56 -3.59
CA ASN A 425 14.09 24.07 -3.19
C ASN A 425 15.23 25.11 -3.32
N GLN A 426 15.16 26.07 -4.25
CA GLN A 426 16.25 27.03 -4.50
C GLN A 426 16.26 28.27 -3.61
N ARG A 427 15.20 28.55 -2.83
CA ARG A 427 15.20 29.62 -1.82
C ARG A 427 16.27 29.46 -0.74
N LYS A 428 16.96 28.31 -0.69
CA LYS A 428 18.03 28.03 0.28
C LYS A 428 19.37 28.72 0.02
N ASN A 429 19.66 29.18 -1.20
CA ASN A 429 20.92 29.90 -1.45
C ASN A 429 20.88 31.37 -1.02
N LYS A 430 19.78 31.82 -0.40
CA LYS A 430 19.60 33.20 0.05
C LYS A 430 20.45 33.60 1.27
N LYS A 431 21.04 32.67 2.03
CA LYS A 431 21.70 32.99 3.31
C LYS A 431 22.94 32.14 3.62
N LYS A 432 23.86 32.03 2.66
CA LYS A 432 25.30 31.85 2.95
C LYS A 432 26.04 33.13 2.57
N PHE A 433 25.59 34.26 3.12
CA PHE A 433 26.36 35.41 3.58
C PHE A 433 25.44 36.25 4.48
#